data_AF-A0A2T4MWP3-F1
#
_entry.id   AF-A0A2T4MWP3-F1
#
_cell.length_a   1.000
_cell.length_b   1.000
_cell.length_c   1.000
_cell.angle_alpha   90.00
_cell.angle_beta   90.00
_cell.angle_gamma   90.00
#
_symmetry.space_group_name_H-M   'P 1'
#
loop_
_entity.id
_entity.type
_entity.pdbx_description
1 polymer ?
#
loop_
_entity_poly.entity_id
_entity_poly.type
_entity_poly.pdbx_seq_one_letter_code
_entity_poly.pdbx_strand_id
1 'polypeptide(L)'
;MCYVTEEDMKIEPIHIVILKITLLIVVLLGGGVYLSRNDKSSIDYNNVIRQSIKNEIISWAQSQPDSVSASSIAMNYYQCQDNSRLRHSDCIAMIGDKDFKNVIINTIINSEVPRKYKDRFLGTTTK
;
A
#
# COMPACT_ATOMS: atom_id res chain seq x y z
N MET A 1 -66.91 -5.11 -18.36
CA MET A 1 -66.64 -4.00 -17.41
C MET A 1 -66.46 -4.67 -16.05
N CYS A 2 -65.27 -4.72 -15.43
CA CYS A 2 -64.24 -3.69 -15.27
C CYS A 2 -62.81 -4.18 -15.59
N TYR A 3 -61.95 -3.22 -15.94
CA TYR A 3 -60.49 -3.32 -16.09
C TYR A 3 -59.80 -2.80 -14.83
N VAL A 4 -58.68 -3.42 -14.43
CA VAL A 4 -57.53 -2.85 -13.66
C VAL A 4 -56.33 -3.78 -13.97
N THR A 5 -55.45 -3.52 -14.95
CA THR A 5 -54.19 -2.72 -14.99
C THR A 5 -53.15 -2.97 -13.88
N GLU A 6 -52.07 -3.66 -14.30
CA GLU A 6 -50.67 -3.23 -14.21
C GLU A 6 -50.07 -2.99 -12.81
N GLU A 7 -49.43 -4.02 -12.28
CA GLU A 7 -48.10 -3.83 -11.71
C GLU A 7 -47.16 -4.82 -12.38
N ASP A 8 -46.38 -4.31 -13.34
CA ASP A 8 -45.16 -4.94 -13.84
C ASP A 8 -44.23 -5.18 -12.64
N MET A 9 -44.41 -6.31 -11.95
CA MET A 9 -43.32 -6.94 -11.25
C MET A 9 -42.31 -7.32 -12.33
N LYS A 10 -41.36 -6.40 -12.59
CA LYS A 10 -40.09 -6.69 -13.24
C LYS A 10 -39.37 -7.73 -12.38
N ILE A 11 -39.75 -8.98 -12.56
CA ILE A 11 -39.00 -10.13 -12.11
C ILE A 11 -37.74 -10.08 -12.97
N GLU A 12 -36.65 -9.54 -12.41
CA GLU A 12 -35.35 -9.62 -13.06
C GLU A 12 -35.13 -11.10 -13.44
N PRO A 13 -34.86 -11.40 -14.72
CA PRO A 13 -34.71 -12.77 -15.16
C PRO A 13 -33.65 -13.43 -14.28
N ILE A 14 -33.95 -14.63 -13.77
CA ILE A 14 -33.16 -15.35 -12.76
C ILE A 14 -31.66 -15.40 -13.13
N HIS A 15 -31.35 -15.43 -14.43
CA HIS A 15 -30.00 -15.35 -14.97
C HIS A 15 -29.21 -14.08 -14.57
N ILE A 16 -29.87 -12.92 -14.45
CA ILE A 16 -29.25 -11.65 -14.02
C ILE A 16 -28.96 -11.68 -12.52
N VAL A 17 -29.85 -12.27 -11.72
CA VAL A 17 -29.66 -12.43 -10.28
C VAL A 17 -28.49 -13.39 -9.99
N ILE A 18 -28.42 -14.50 -10.72
CA ILE A 18 -27.29 -15.45 -10.63
C ILE A 18 -25.97 -14.80 -11.05
N LEU A 19 -25.98 -13.98 -12.10
CA LEU A 19 -24.78 -13.26 -12.57
C LEU A 19 -24.26 -12.24 -11.54
N LYS A 20 -25.15 -11.48 -10.89
CA LYS A 20 -24.80 -10.54 -9.82
C LYS A 20 -24.20 -11.27 -8.61
N ILE A 21 -24.76 -12.43 -8.23
CA ILE A 21 -24.27 -13.24 -7.10
C ILE A 21 -22.89 -13.84 -7.41
N THR A 22 -22.67 -14.36 -8.62
CA THR A 22 -21.37 -14.93 -9.01
C THR A 22 -20.26 -13.89 -9.08
N LEU A 23 -20.53 -12.68 -9.56
CA LEU A 23 -19.57 -11.56 -9.54
C LEU A 23 -19.17 -11.17 -8.12
N LEU A 24 -20.11 -11.18 -7.18
CA LEU A 24 -19.87 -10.86 -5.77
C LEU A 24 -18.99 -11.90 -5.08
N ILE A 25 -19.17 -13.19 -5.40
CA ILE A 25 -18.34 -14.29 -4.87
C ILE A 25 -16.91 -14.23 -5.44
N VAL A 26 -16.73 -13.86 -6.71
CA VAL A 26 -15.39 -13.71 -7.32
C VAL A 26 -14.63 -12.53 -6.70
N VAL A 27 -15.30 -11.42 -6.36
CA VAL A 27 -14.66 -10.30 -5.65
C VAL A 27 -14.30 -10.68 -4.20
N LEU A 28 -15.15 -11.45 -3.52
CA LEU A 28 -14.88 -11.93 -2.15
C LEU A 28 -13.77 -12.99 -2.09
N LEU A 29 -13.68 -13.88 -3.09
CA LEU A 29 -12.64 -14.91 -3.15
C LEU A 29 -11.34 -14.38 -3.79
N GLY A 30 -11.40 -13.44 -4.72
CA GLY A 30 -10.22 -12.81 -5.34
C GLY A 30 -9.56 -11.74 -4.46
N GLY A 31 -10.32 -11.06 -3.60
CA GLY A 31 -9.81 -10.07 -2.65
C GLY A 31 -9.58 -10.60 -1.21
N GLY A 32 -10.01 -11.83 -0.91
CA GLY A 32 -10.12 -12.35 0.45
C GLY A 32 -9.19 -13.50 0.85
N VAL A 33 -8.22 -13.90 0.02
CA VAL A 33 -7.21 -14.90 0.42
C VAL A 33 -5.93 -14.22 0.91
N TYR A 34 -6.03 -13.57 2.07
CA TYR A 34 -4.83 -13.23 2.87
C TYR A 34 -5.05 -13.37 4.38
N LEU A 35 -6.00 -14.18 4.83
CA LEU A 35 -6.20 -14.39 6.26
C LEU A 35 -6.56 -15.84 6.57
N SER A 36 -5.58 -16.74 6.46
CA SER A 36 -5.49 -17.88 7.39
C SER A 36 -4.14 -18.57 7.28
N ARG A 37 -3.12 -17.99 7.92
CA ARG A 37 -2.09 -18.80 8.58
C ARG A 37 -1.92 -18.29 9.98
N ASN A 38 -2.29 -19.16 10.91
CA ASN A 38 -2.10 -19.06 12.34
C ASN A 38 -0.60 -19.24 12.66
N ASP A 39 0.25 -18.41 12.06
CA ASP A 39 1.63 -18.28 12.48
C ASP A 39 1.63 -17.30 13.64
N LYS A 40 2.23 -17.68 14.77
CA LYS A 40 2.86 -16.69 15.66
C LYS A 40 4.01 -16.05 14.87
N SER A 41 3.66 -15.28 13.84
CA SER A 41 4.58 -14.51 13.03
C SER A 41 5.13 -13.46 13.97
N SER A 42 6.39 -13.65 14.38
CA SER A 42 7.15 -12.56 14.96
C SER A 42 7.05 -11.39 13.99
N ILE A 43 6.37 -10.31 14.39
CA ILE A 43 6.18 -9.14 13.54
C ILE A 43 7.56 -8.67 13.06
N ASP A 44 7.82 -8.80 11.76
CA ASP A 44 9.04 -8.25 11.17
C ASP A 44 8.85 -6.74 11.01
N TYR A 45 9.17 -6.01 12.08
CA TYR A 45 9.09 -4.56 12.11
C TYR A 45 9.93 -3.88 11.02
N ASN A 46 11.01 -4.50 10.52
CA ASN A 46 11.75 -3.91 9.40
C ASN A 46 10.94 -3.99 8.11
N ASN A 47 10.27 -5.13 7.87
CA ASN A 47 9.38 -5.26 6.73
C ASN A 47 8.18 -4.31 6.83
N VAL A 48 7.61 -4.13 8.03
CA VAL A 48 6.53 -3.15 8.25
C VAL A 48 6.96 -1.74 7.80
N ILE A 49 8.12 -1.24 8.27
CA ILE A 49 8.64 0.07 7.86
C ILE A 49 8.88 0.13 6.34
N ARG A 50 9.49 -0.91 5.75
CA ARG A 50 9.74 -0.96 4.29
C ARG A 50 8.45 -0.86 3.48
N GLN A 51 7.40 -1.58 3.88
CA GLN A 51 6.11 -1.51 3.18
C GLN A 51 5.42 -0.16 3.38
N SER A 52 5.46 0.42 4.57
CA SER A 52 4.91 1.77 4.81
C SER A 52 5.61 2.80 3.93
N ILE A 53 6.94 2.81 3.89
CA ILE A 53 7.72 3.69 3.00
C ILE A 53 7.32 3.44 1.55
N LYS A 54 7.20 2.18 1.14
CA LYS A 54 6.86 1.84 -0.24
C LYS A 54 5.53 2.45 -0.68
N ASN A 55 4.51 2.29 0.16
CA ASN A 55 3.18 2.81 -0.11
C ASN A 55 3.17 4.34 -0.15
N GLU A 56 3.85 4.99 0.80
CA GLU A 56 3.87 6.45 0.87
C GLU A 56 4.61 7.08 -0.31
N ILE A 57 5.75 6.51 -0.71
CA ILE A 57 6.52 6.97 -1.87
C ILE A 57 5.71 6.87 -3.17
N ILE A 58 4.97 5.76 -3.35
CA ILE A 58 4.11 5.58 -4.53
C ILE A 58 2.99 6.63 -4.54
N SER A 59 2.34 6.85 -3.38
CA SER A 59 1.30 7.86 -3.24
C SER A 59 1.83 9.27 -3.50
N TRP A 60 3.00 9.60 -2.94
CA TRP A 60 3.68 10.87 -3.17
C TRP A 60 3.99 11.07 -4.65
N ALA A 61 4.59 10.08 -5.33
CA ALA A 61 4.97 10.19 -6.74
C ALA A 61 3.75 10.42 -7.64
N GLN A 62 2.60 9.80 -7.32
CA GLN A 62 1.34 10.01 -8.04
C GLN A 62 0.71 11.38 -7.77
N SER A 63 0.97 11.98 -6.61
CA SER A 63 0.45 13.32 -6.25
C SER A 63 1.25 14.47 -6.86
N GLN A 64 2.44 14.22 -7.40
CA GLN A 64 3.30 15.26 -7.97
C GLN A 64 2.79 15.74 -9.34
N PRO A 65 2.91 17.05 -9.65
CA PRO A 65 2.57 17.60 -10.97
C PRO A 65 3.34 16.92 -12.11
N ASP A 66 4.61 16.56 -11.87
CA ASP A 66 5.43 15.75 -12.78
C ASP A 66 5.64 14.37 -12.18
N SER A 67 4.66 13.49 -12.41
CA SER A 67 4.67 12.13 -11.89
C SER A 67 5.76 11.25 -12.48
N VAL A 68 6.27 11.57 -13.68
CA VAL A 68 7.36 10.82 -14.34
C VAL A 68 8.68 11.09 -13.63
N SER A 69 9.01 12.36 -13.42
CA SER A 69 10.22 12.74 -12.66
C SER A 69 10.15 12.23 -11.21
N ALA A 70 8.99 12.38 -10.55
CA ALA A 70 8.78 11.89 -9.19
C ALA A 70 8.93 10.36 -9.09
N SER A 71 8.40 9.62 -10.06
CA SER A 71 8.57 8.15 -10.13
C SER A 71 10.03 7.74 -10.35
N SER A 72 10.81 8.52 -11.11
CA SER A 72 12.25 8.30 -11.28
C SER A 72 13.01 8.46 -9.95
N ILE A 73 12.70 9.52 -9.19
CA ILE A 73 13.28 9.74 -7.85
C ILE A 73 12.94 8.57 -6.91
N ALA A 74 11.67 8.13 -6.90
CA ALA A 74 11.24 6.97 -6.14
C ALA A 74 11.99 5.69 -6.53
N MET A 75 12.18 5.45 -7.82
CA MET A 75 12.90 4.28 -8.33
C MET A 75 14.38 4.29 -7.92
N ASN A 76 15.05 5.43 -8.02
CA ASN A 76 16.44 5.57 -7.59
C ASN A 76 16.62 5.24 -6.11
N TYR A 77 15.66 5.66 -5.28
CA TYR A 77 15.66 5.30 -3.88
C TYR A 77 15.54 3.77 -3.67
N TYR A 78 14.64 3.08 -4.36
CA TYR A 78 14.53 1.62 -4.24
C TYR A 78 15.78 0.89 -4.72
N GLN A 79 16.37 1.33 -5.84
CA GLN A 79 17.62 0.78 -6.33
C GLN A 79 18.76 0.93 -5.30
N CYS A 80 18.78 2.04 -4.57
CA CYS A 80 19.70 2.21 -3.45
C CYS A 80 19.41 1.21 -2.31
N GLN A 81 18.14 1.00 -1.97
CA GLN A 81 17.73 0.06 -0.91
C GLN A 81 18.05 -1.40 -1.22
N ASP A 82 17.98 -1.78 -2.49
CA ASP A 82 18.32 -3.12 -2.96
C ASP A 82 19.84 -3.36 -2.93
N ASN A 83 20.65 -2.31 -2.81
CA ASN A 83 22.09 -2.42 -2.62
C ASN A 83 22.41 -2.81 -1.16
N SER A 84 22.71 -4.08 -0.94
CA SER A 84 23.03 -4.66 0.37
C SER A 84 24.24 -4.02 1.09
N ARG A 85 25.06 -3.24 0.38
CA ARG A 85 26.21 -2.53 0.96
C ARG A 85 25.84 -1.20 1.61
N LEU A 86 24.68 -0.62 1.27
CA LEU A 86 24.26 0.68 1.74
C LEU A 86 23.26 0.55 2.89
N ARG A 87 23.38 1.41 3.89
CA ARG A 87 22.36 1.52 4.94
C ARG A 87 21.19 2.33 4.42
N HIS A 88 20.02 2.08 4.99
CA HIS A 88 18.80 2.81 4.64
C HIS A 88 18.97 4.33 4.77
N SER A 89 19.69 4.78 5.82
CA SER A 89 20.02 6.17 6.07
C SER A 89 20.92 6.78 4.99
N ASP A 90 21.82 5.99 4.39
CA ASP A 90 22.71 6.44 3.31
C ASP A 90 21.88 6.72 2.06
N CYS A 91 20.92 5.86 1.75
CA CYS A 91 19.97 6.06 0.66
C CYS A 91 19.09 7.29 0.87
N ILE A 92 18.62 7.54 2.10
CA ILE A 92 17.88 8.76 2.44
C ILE A 92 18.75 10.01 2.27
N ALA A 93 20.04 9.92 2.60
CA ALA A 93 20.98 11.04 2.45
C ALA A 93 21.32 11.34 0.99
N MET A 94 21.28 10.34 0.10
CA MET A 94 21.51 10.49 -1.34
C MET A 94 20.33 11.09 -2.11
N ILE A 95 19.15 11.19 -1.48
CA ILE A 95 18.00 11.86 -2.08
C ILE A 95 18.26 13.37 -2.15
N GLY A 96 18.33 13.91 -3.37
CA GLY A 96 18.45 15.35 -3.61
C GLY A 96 17.14 16.14 -3.43
N ASP A 97 16.00 15.47 -3.43
CA ASP A 97 14.68 16.08 -3.26
C ASP A 97 14.27 16.17 -1.79
N LYS A 98 14.15 17.40 -1.27
CA LYS A 98 13.87 17.66 0.15
C LYS A 98 12.47 17.19 0.57
N ASP A 99 11.48 17.36 -0.29
CA ASP A 99 10.09 17.01 0.02
C ASP A 99 9.92 15.50 0.04
N PHE A 100 10.51 14.81 -0.93
CA PHE A 100 10.58 13.35 -0.96
C PHE A 100 11.31 12.78 0.26
N LYS A 101 12.44 13.37 0.64
CA LYS A 101 13.18 12.98 1.85
C LYS A 101 12.30 13.11 3.11
N ASN A 102 11.54 14.20 3.22
CA ASN A 102 10.65 14.43 4.37
C ASN A 102 9.52 13.41 4.41
N VAL A 103 8.97 13.02 3.25
CA VAL A 103 7.97 11.94 3.17
C VAL A 103 8.51 10.68 3.84
N ILE A 104 9.68 10.21 3.42
CA ILE A 104 10.28 8.97 3.96
C ILE A 104 10.53 9.06 5.47
N ILE A 105 11.13 10.17 5.93
CA ILE A 105 11.43 10.38 7.35
C ILE A 105 10.13 10.38 8.17
N ASN A 106 9.10 11.10 7.71
CA ASN A 106 7.81 11.15 8.38
C ASN A 106 7.13 9.78 8.41
N THR A 107 7.19 9.00 7.32
CA THR A 107 6.68 7.63 7.29
C THR A 107 7.38 6.76 8.33
N ILE A 108 8.71 6.87 8.48
CA ILE A 108 9.46 6.11 9.49
C ILE A 108 9.05 6.54 10.91
N ILE A 109 9.00 7.84 11.18
CA ILE A 109 8.67 8.38 12.51
C ILE A 109 7.25 8.00 12.92
N ASN A 110 6.29 8.07 11.99
CA ASN A 110 4.87 7.82 12.25
C ASN A 110 4.49 6.34 12.22
N SER A 111 5.37 5.44 11.74
CA SER A 111 5.10 4.01 11.74
C SER A 111 4.84 3.44 13.15
N GLU A 112 3.89 2.52 13.28
CA GLU A 112 3.53 1.86 14.54
C GLU A 112 4.52 0.73 14.89
N VAL A 113 5.79 1.07 15.00
CA VAL A 113 6.88 0.13 15.29
C VAL A 113 7.73 0.62 16.47
N PRO A 114 8.41 -0.28 17.19
CA PRO A 114 9.29 0.12 18.29
C PRO A 114 10.42 1.05 17.81
N ARG A 115 10.77 2.03 18.65
CA ARG A 115 11.77 3.07 18.35
C ARG A 115 13.10 2.52 17.83
N LYS A 116 13.57 1.39 18.37
CA LYS A 116 14.83 0.74 17.93
C LYS A 116 14.86 0.42 16.42
N TYR A 117 13.72 0.14 15.81
CA TYR A 117 13.64 -0.13 14.36
C TYR A 117 13.62 1.18 13.57
N LYS A 118 12.92 2.22 14.07
CA LYS A 118 12.96 3.57 13.49
C LYS A 118 14.39 4.13 13.47
N ASP A 119 15.07 4.05 14.61
CA ASP A 119 16.45 4.56 14.76
C ASP A 119 17.45 3.80 13.87
N ARG A 120 17.20 2.52 13.59
CA ARG A 120 18.02 1.74 12.65
C ARG A 120 17.89 2.27 11.22
N PHE A 121 16.66 2.60 10.80
CA PHE A 121 16.37 3.12 9.46
C PHE A 121 16.89 4.55 9.29
N LEU A 122 16.77 5.37 10.34
CA LEU A 122 17.28 6.75 10.35
C LEU A 122 18.79 6.84 10.59
N GLY A 123 19.46 5.73 10.93
CA GLY A 123 20.89 5.71 11.22
C GLY A 123 21.27 6.37 12.55
N THR A 124 20.29 6.64 13.41
CA THR A 124 20.45 7.31 14.72
C THR A 124 20.67 6.33 15.88
N THR A 125 20.92 5.06 15.58
CA THR A 125 21.21 4.04 16.60
C THR A 125 22.52 4.39 17.29
N THR A 126 22.48 4.79 18.56
CA THR A 126 23.69 4.93 19.39
C THR A 126 24.35 3.56 19.53
N LYS A 127 25.64 3.49 19.18
CA LYS A 127 26.50 2.32 19.42
C LYS A 127 26.71 2.09 20.91
#